data_AF-A0A8T3MM28-F1
#
_entry.id   AF-A0A8T3MM28-F1
#
_cell.length_a   1.000
_cell.length_b   1.000
_cell.length_c   1.000
_cell.angle_alpha   90.00
_cell.angle_beta   90.00
_cell.angle_gamma   90.00
#
_symmetry.space_group_name_H-M   'P 1'
#
loop_
_entity.id
_entity.type
_entity.pdbx_description
1 polymer ?
#
loop_
_entity_poly.entity_id
_entity_poly.type
_entity_poly.pdbx_seq_one_letter_code
_entity_poly.pdbx_strand_id
1 'polypeptide(L)'
;MSELRDINEAPRRKPTAAELLDTAGALLTRSHLRELGLERRAVDAVFRELDVVVLPGYSRPMVHASQYLELLERSTYRDDRVRPTA
;
A
#
# COMPACT_ATOMS: atom_id res chain seq x y z
N MET A 1 21.28 -27.00 -29.57
CA MET A 1 21.26 -25.60 -30.02
C MET A 1 20.06 -24.90 -29.38
N SER A 2 19.95 -24.83 -28.05
CA SER A 2 20.47 -23.77 -27.17
C SER A 2 20.33 -22.37 -27.75
N GLU A 3 19.09 -21.87 -27.85
CA GLU A 3 18.84 -20.44 -27.94
C GLU A 3 19.20 -19.80 -26.60
N LEU A 4 20.35 -19.11 -26.60
CA LEU A 4 20.76 -18.23 -25.51
C LEU A 4 19.72 -17.13 -25.37
N ARG A 5 18.87 -17.24 -24.34
CA ARG A 5 18.03 -16.11 -23.90
C ARG A 5 18.94 -14.99 -23.44
N ASP A 6 18.73 -13.82 -24.03
CA ASP A 6 19.44 -12.59 -23.75
C ASP A 6 19.61 -12.37 -22.24
N ILE A 7 20.86 -12.45 -21.80
CA ILE A 7 21.37 -12.15 -20.45
C ILE A 7 21.40 -10.65 -20.14
N ASN A 8 20.60 -9.86 -20.85
CA ASN A 8 20.52 -8.41 -20.68
C ASN A 8 19.13 -8.00 -20.17
N GLU A 9 18.66 -8.70 -19.13
CA GLU A 9 17.48 -8.28 -18.39
C GLU A 9 17.83 -7.01 -17.62
N ALA A 10 17.39 -5.86 -18.14
CA ALA A 10 17.44 -4.58 -17.44
C ALA A 10 16.96 -4.80 -15.98
N PRO A 11 17.59 -4.15 -14.97
CA PRO A 11 17.25 -4.42 -13.58
C PRO A 11 15.76 -4.27 -13.40
N ARG A 12 15.07 -5.35 -13.02
CA ARG A 12 13.61 -5.33 -12.77
C ARG A 12 13.36 -4.23 -11.74
N ARG A 13 12.84 -3.10 -12.23
CA ARG A 13 12.52 -1.96 -11.38
C ARG A 13 11.51 -2.46 -10.35
N LYS A 14 11.75 -2.12 -9.09
CA LYS A 14 10.78 -2.40 -8.03
C LYS A 14 9.48 -1.67 -8.37
N PRO A 15 8.31 -2.33 -8.21
CA PRO A 15 7.03 -1.67 -8.44
C PRO A 15 6.92 -0.45 -7.52
N THR A 16 6.42 0.64 -8.07
CA THR A 16 6.05 1.85 -7.36
C THR A 16 4.87 1.60 -6.44
N ALA A 17 4.66 2.50 -5.49
CA ALA A 17 3.50 2.40 -4.60
C ALA A 17 2.17 2.47 -5.37
N ALA A 18 2.11 3.25 -6.46
CA ALA A 18 0.93 3.34 -7.32
C ALA A 18 0.65 2.02 -8.04
N GLU A 19 1.66 1.39 -8.65
CA GLU A 19 1.51 0.08 -9.31
C GLU A 19 1.07 -1.03 -8.33
N LEU A 20 1.47 -0.92 -7.05
CA LEU A 20 1.02 -1.85 -6.02
C LEU A 20 -0.46 -1.68 -5.67
N LEU A 21 -1.06 -0.50 -5.84
CA LEU A 21 -2.50 -0.32 -5.59
C LEU A 21 -3.36 -1.11 -6.59
N ASP A 22 -2.88 -1.26 -7.83
CA ASP A 22 -3.56 -2.01 -8.88
C ASP A 22 -3.25 -3.52 -8.84
N THR A 23 -2.25 -3.92 -8.04
CA THR A 23 -1.81 -5.32 -7.95
C THR A 23 -2.63 -6.09 -6.91
N ALA A 24 -3.37 -7.10 -7.34
CA ALA A 24 -4.16 -7.95 -6.46
C ALA A 24 -3.30 -8.59 -5.35
N GLY A 25 -3.72 -8.41 -4.10
CA GLY A 25 -3.03 -8.97 -2.94
C GLY A 25 -1.72 -8.26 -2.55
N ALA A 26 -1.42 -7.10 -3.17
CA ALA A 26 -0.23 -6.34 -2.82
C ALA A 26 -0.21 -5.87 -1.37
N LEU A 27 1.01 -5.74 -0.86
CA LEU A 27 1.31 -5.28 0.48
C LEU A 27 2.01 -3.93 0.44
N LEU A 28 1.57 -3.01 1.29
CA LEU A 28 2.11 -1.66 1.40
C LEU A 28 2.93 -1.53 2.68
N THR A 29 4.17 -1.09 2.52
CA THR A 29 5.01 -0.67 3.64
C THR A 29 4.72 0.79 4.00
N ARG A 30 5.21 1.24 5.16
CA ARG A 30 5.21 2.66 5.52
C ARG A 30 5.87 3.56 4.45
N SER A 31 6.88 3.05 3.75
CA SER A 31 7.55 3.80 2.67
C SER A 31 6.65 3.96 1.46
N HIS A 32 5.88 2.93 1.08
CA HIS A 32 4.92 3.02 -0.02
C HIS A 32 3.83 4.06 0.30
N LEU A 33 3.30 4.08 1.53
CA LEU A 33 2.31 5.09 1.92
C LEU A 33 2.89 6.53 1.88
N ARG A 34 4.16 6.71 2.25
CA ARG A 34 4.84 8.01 2.10
C ARG A 34 5.04 8.40 0.64
N GLU A 35 5.36 7.44 -0.22
CA GLU A 35 5.47 7.65 -1.67
C GLU A 35 4.12 8.07 -2.28
N LEU A 36 3.00 7.56 -1.75
CA LEU A 36 1.64 8.01 -2.10
C LEU A 36 1.28 9.41 -1.54
N GLY A 37 2.19 10.08 -0.83
CA GLY A 37 2.01 11.43 -0.32
C GLY A 37 1.51 11.52 1.12
N LEU A 38 1.40 10.41 1.86
CA LEU A 38 0.97 10.46 3.26
C LEU A 38 2.09 10.98 4.17
N GLU A 39 1.75 11.99 4.96
CA GLU A 39 2.58 12.43 6.07
C GLU A 39 2.72 11.32 7.13
N ARG A 40 3.77 11.41 7.97
CA ARG A 40 4.06 10.41 9.01
C ARG A 40 2.85 10.09 9.91
N ARG A 41 2.11 11.11 10.37
CA ARG A 41 0.93 10.93 11.23
C ARG A 41 -0.21 10.18 10.52
N ALA A 42 -0.39 10.41 9.22
CA ALA A 42 -1.40 9.70 8.44
C ALA A 42 -0.98 8.23 8.23
N VAL A 43 0.30 7.98 7.96
CA VAL A 43 0.85 6.62 7.93
C VAL A 43 0.63 5.90 9.25
N ASP A 44 0.88 6.58 10.38
CA ASP A 44 0.68 6.00 11.71
C ASP A 44 -0.80 5.70 11.96
N ALA A 45 -1.74 6.55 11.50
CA ALA A 45 -3.18 6.30 11.58
C ALA A 45 -3.59 5.06 10.77
N VAL A 46 -3.12 4.92 9.53
CA VAL A 46 -3.40 3.75 8.69
C VAL A 46 -2.95 2.45 9.37
N PHE A 47 -1.72 2.41 9.91
CA PHE A 47 -1.19 1.22 10.59
C PHE A 47 -1.80 0.92 11.96
N ARG A 48 -2.55 1.86 12.55
CA ARG A 48 -3.33 1.64 13.78
C ARG A 48 -4.73 1.09 13.49
N GLU A 49 -5.25 1.42 12.32
CA GLU A 49 -6.62 1.12 11.89
C GLU A 49 -6.73 -0.21 11.12
N LEU A 50 -5.68 -0.59 10.38
CA LEU A 50 -5.68 -1.78 9.54
C LEU A 50 -4.93 -2.96 10.17
N ASP A 51 -5.31 -4.17 9.76
CA ASP A 51 -4.57 -5.39 10.10
C ASP A 51 -3.16 -5.35 9.54
N VAL A 52 -2.19 -5.55 10.44
CA VAL A 52 -0.76 -5.54 10.09
C VAL A 52 -0.28 -6.94 9.76
N VAL A 53 0.24 -7.10 8.54
CA VAL A 53 0.93 -8.31 8.09
C VAL A 53 2.39 -8.26 8.52
N VAL A 54 2.80 -9.25 9.30
CA VAL A 54 4.20 -9.48 9.69
C VAL A 54 4.61 -10.86 9.18
N LEU A 55 5.62 -10.91 8.32
CA LEU A 55 6.15 -12.16 7.80
C LEU A 55 7.36 -12.61 8.66
N PRO A 56 7.45 -13.89 9.05
CA PRO A 56 8.62 -14.40 9.77
C PRO A 56 9.93 -14.09 9.03
N GLY A 57 10.92 -13.55 9.76
CA GLY A 57 12.20 -13.14 9.18
C GLY A 57 12.18 -11.82 8.42
N TYR A 58 11.03 -11.15 8.31
CA TYR A 58 10.91 -9.85 7.67
C TYR A 58 10.56 -8.76 8.69
N SER A 59 11.49 -7.84 8.91
CA SER A 59 11.37 -6.85 9.99
C SER A 59 10.38 -5.72 9.72
N ARG A 60 9.84 -5.61 8.50
CA ARG A 60 8.98 -4.48 8.10
C ARG A 60 7.51 -4.89 8.13
N PRO A 61 6.68 -4.27 8.99
CA PRO A 61 5.25 -4.50 8.96
C PRO A 61 4.64 -3.90 7.69
N MET A 62 3.58 -4.55 7.21
CA MET A 62 2.86 -4.18 6.00
C MET A 62 1.35 -4.18 6.24
N VAL A 63 0.60 -3.53 5.36
CA VAL A 63 -0.86 -3.61 5.30
C VAL A 63 -1.28 -4.01 3.90
N HIS A 64 -2.47 -4.59 3.72
CA HIS A 64 -2.98 -4.87 2.39
C HIS A 64 -3.36 -3.60 1.63
N ALA A 65 -3.01 -3.54 0.34
CA ALA A 65 -3.38 -2.43 -0.54
C ALA A 65 -4.91 -2.29 -0.66
N SER A 66 -5.64 -3.40 -0.73
CA SER A 66 -7.11 -3.40 -0.78
C SER A 66 -7.73 -2.78 0.48
N GLN A 67 -7.26 -3.17 1.66
CA GLN A 67 -7.74 -2.61 2.94
C GLN A 67 -7.43 -1.11 3.05
N TYR A 68 -6.30 -0.66 2.49
CA TYR A 68 -5.98 0.76 2.41
C TYR A 68 -6.95 1.52 1.50
N LEU A 69 -7.28 1.00 0.32
CA LEU A 69 -8.26 1.62 -0.59
C LEU A 69 -9.66 1.67 0.04
N GLU A 70 -10.09 0.59 0.70
CA GLU A 70 -11.35 0.56 1.45
C GLU A 70 -11.38 1.55 2.60
N LEU A 71 -10.24 1.77 3.28
CA LEU A 71 -10.10 2.80 4.31
C LEU A 71 -10.29 4.19 3.73
N LEU A 72 -9.70 4.49 2.57
CA LEU A 72 -9.90 5.78 1.93
C LEU A 72 -11.37 5.97 1.53
N GLU A 73 -12.00 4.95 0.96
CA GLU A 73 -13.41 5.01 0.54
C GLU A 73 -14.32 5.35 1.72
N ARG A 74 -14.22 4.63 2.84
CA ARG A 74 -15.04 4.88 4.05
C ARG A 74 -14.69 6.18 4.78
N SER A 75 -13.47 6.70 4.60
CA SER A 75 -13.00 7.94 5.21
C SER A 75 -13.22 9.16 4.33
N THR A 76 -13.65 8.96 3.08
CA THR A 76 -13.90 10.06 2.14
C THR A 76 -15.30 10.61 2.36
N TYR A 77 -15.36 11.86 2.81
CA TYR A 77 -16.63 12.57 2.94
C TYR A 77 -17.20 12.92 1.55
N ARG A 78 -18.43 12.46 1.26
CA ARG A 78 -19.10 12.62 -0.05
C ARG A 78 -20.37 13.48 -0.01
N ASP A 79 -20.41 14.47 0.87
CA ASP A 79 -21.47 15.49 0.91
C ASP A 79 -22.85 15.03 1.45
N ASP A 80 -22.91 13.90 2.17
CA ASP A 80 -24.09 13.55 2.96
C ASP A 80 -24.04 14.27 4.31
N ARG A 81 -24.86 15.32 4.42
CA ARG A 81 -25.16 16.14 5.61
C ARG A 81 -24.87 15.42 6.94
N VAL A 82 -23.76 15.76 7.56
CA VAL A 82 -23.46 15.34 8.94
C VAL A 82 -24.44 16.02 9.89
N ARG A 83 -25.27 15.24 10.59
CA ARG A 83 -25.71 15.67 11.94
C ARG A 83 -24.49 15.55 12.84
N PRO A 84 -24.09 16.59 13.59
CA PRO A 84 -23.11 16.45 14.65
C PRO A 84 -23.59 15.35 15.60
N THR A 85 -22.80 14.31 15.78
CA THR A 85 -23.02 13.35 16.87
C THR A 85 -22.69 14.10 18.17
N ALA A 86 -23.67 14.16 19.06
CA ALA A 86 -23.56 14.77 20.39
C ALA A 86 -22.57 14.03 21.29
#